data_AF-A8JYJ5-F1
#
_entry.id   AF-A8JYJ5-F1
#
_cell.length_a   1.000
_cell.length_b   1.000
_cell.length_c   1.000
_cell.angle_alpha   90.00
_cell.angle_beta   90.00
_cell.angle_gamma   90.00
#
_symmetry.space_group_name_H-M   'P 1'
#
loop_
_entity.id
_entity.type
_entity.pdbx_description
1 polymer ?
#
loop_
_entity_poly.entity_id
_entity_poly.type
_entity_poly.pdbx_seq_one_letter_code
_entity_poly.pdbx_strand_id
1 'polypeptide(L)'
;ECYFENGTEHVRFVERHFYNRQEFMRFDSDVGKFVAVTELGRRSAEHLNSQKEILERKRAEVDTVCRHNYGVIEPFLVRRRVQPEVTVYPSKMAPLGHHNLLVCSVSGFYPGDIEVRWFLNGREETAGVVST
;
A
#
# COMPACT_ATOMS: atom_id res chain seq x y z
N GLU A 1 -9.53 -6.66 -3.54
CA GLU A 1 -8.12 -6.28 -3.30
C GLU A 1 -7.23 -7.21 -4.12
N CYS A 2 -6.14 -6.70 -4.69
CA CYS A 2 -5.13 -7.47 -5.40
C CYS A 2 -3.77 -7.14 -4.78
N TYR A 3 -3.07 -8.14 -4.27
CA TYR A 3 -1.72 -8.01 -3.71
C TYR A 3 -0.72 -8.59 -4.70
N PHE A 4 0.38 -7.87 -4.91
CA PHE A 4 1.39 -8.15 -5.93
C PHE A 4 2.76 -8.26 -5.26
N GLU A 5 3.38 -9.43 -5.37
CA GLU A 5 4.74 -9.67 -4.89
C GLU A 5 5.64 -10.01 -6.08
N ASN A 6 6.82 -9.39 -6.13
CA ASN A 6 7.75 -9.49 -7.27
C ASN A 6 7.08 -9.26 -8.63
N GLY A 7 6.28 -8.19 -8.73
CA GLY A 7 5.54 -7.88 -9.95
C GLY A 7 4.25 -8.70 -10.06
N THR A 8 4.18 -9.63 -11.00
CA THR A 8 3.00 -10.51 -11.21
C THR A 8 3.29 -11.99 -10.99
N GLU A 9 4.47 -12.30 -10.44
CA GLU A 9 4.90 -13.66 -10.09
C GLU A 9 3.92 -14.27 -9.06
N HIS A 10 3.72 -13.58 -7.94
CA HIS A 10 2.75 -13.94 -6.93
C HIS A 10 1.66 -12.88 -6.83
N VAL A 11 0.44 -13.29 -7.15
CA VAL A 11 -0.74 -12.42 -7.13
C VAL A 11 -1.82 -13.06 -6.27
N ARG A 12 -2.24 -12.34 -5.23
CA ARG A 12 -3.31 -12.76 -4.33
C ARG A 12 -4.52 -11.86 -4.48
N PHE A 13 -5.66 -12.46 -4.79
CA PHE A 13 -6.94 -11.77 -4.84
C PHE A 13 -7.72 -12.00 -3.54
N VAL A 14 -8.18 -10.90 -2.94
CA VAL A 14 -9.02 -10.93 -1.73
C VAL A 14 -10.25 -10.07 -1.94
N GLU A 15 -11.44 -10.66 -1.80
CA GLU A 15 -12.69 -9.93 -1.74
C GLU A 15 -13.18 -9.92 -0.30
N ARG A 16 -13.46 -8.74 0.26
CA ARG A 16 -13.91 -8.59 1.65
C ARG A 16 -15.30 -7.99 1.67
N HIS A 17 -16.17 -8.55 2.50
CA HIS A 17 -17.51 -8.03 2.74
C HIS A 17 -17.62 -7.49 4.16
N PHE A 18 -18.10 -6.25 4.26
CA PHE A 18 -18.19 -5.51 5.50
C PHE A 18 -19.64 -5.16 5.83
N TYR A 19 -19.97 -5.23 7.12
CA TYR A 19 -21.16 -4.61 7.68
C TYR A 19 -20.69 -3.62 8.74
N ASN A 20 -21.03 -2.34 8.57
CA ASN A 20 -20.38 -1.24 9.28
C ASN A 20 -18.85 -1.30 9.13
N ARG A 21 -18.13 -1.41 10.25
CA ARG A 21 -16.66 -1.53 10.30
C ARG A 21 -16.22 -2.97 10.59
N GLN A 22 -17.13 -3.93 10.54
CA GLN A 22 -16.84 -5.34 10.81
C GLN A 22 -16.82 -6.13 9.51
N GLU A 23 -15.66 -6.68 9.19
CA GLU A 23 -15.55 -7.67 8.13
C GLU A 23 -16.25 -8.95 8.58
N PHE A 24 -17.23 -9.43 7.81
CA PHE A 24 -18.00 -10.61 8.19
C PHE A 24 -17.72 -11.84 7.31
N MET A 25 -17.23 -11.65 6.09
CA MET A 25 -16.94 -12.71 5.14
C MET A 25 -15.87 -12.24 4.15
N ARG A 26 -15.00 -13.15 3.69
CA ARG A 26 -14.05 -12.88 2.60
C ARG A 26 -13.91 -14.05 1.65
N PHE A 27 -13.59 -13.78 0.39
CA PHE A 27 -12.95 -14.74 -0.50
C PHE A 27 -11.45 -14.45 -0.53
N ASP A 28 -10.63 -15.50 -0.48
CA ASP A 28 -9.17 -15.40 -0.55
C ASP A 28 -8.69 -16.40 -1.60
N SER A 29 -7.95 -15.95 -2.60
CA SER A 29 -7.48 -16.80 -3.70
C SER A 29 -6.57 -17.93 -3.21
N ASP A 30 -5.81 -17.71 -2.14
CA ASP A 30 -4.91 -18.72 -1.57
C ASP A 30 -5.70 -19.83 -0.88
N VAL A 31 -6.92 -19.53 -0.42
CA VAL A 31 -7.86 -20.49 0.17
C VAL A 31 -8.80 -21.07 -0.90
N GLY A 32 -9.11 -20.30 -1.93
CA GLY A 32 -9.93 -20.69 -3.07
C GLY A 32 -11.44 -20.77 -2.80
N LYS A 33 -11.93 -20.19 -1.70
CA LYS A 33 -13.36 -20.17 -1.32
C LYS A 33 -13.69 -19.03 -0.35
N PHE A 34 -14.98 -18.80 -0.12
CA PHE A 34 -15.44 -17.86 0.89
C PHE A 34 -15.26 -18.42 2.30
N VAL A 35 -14.80 -17.58 3.21
CA VAL A 35 -14.60 -17.88 4.63
C VAL A 35 -15.37 -16.83 5.44
N ALA A 36 -16.18 -17.29 6.38
CA ALA A 36 -16.83 -16.42 7.34
C ALA A 36 -15.79 -15.92 8.35
N VAL A 37 -15.65 -14.60 8.47
CA VAL A 37 -14.76 -13.95 9.45
C VAL A 37 -15.49 -13.83 10.80
N THR A 38 -16.80 -13.69 10.77
CA THR A 38 -17.66 -13.60 11.94
C THR A 38 -18.89 -14.49 11.76
N GLU A 39 -19.63 -14.69 12.85
CA GLU A 39 -20.89 -15.44 12.87
C GLU A 39 -21.86 -15.03 11.75
N LEU A 40 -21.99 -13.71 11.53
CA LEU A 40 -22.89 -13.13 10.53
C LEU A 40 -22.62 -13.67 9.12
N GLY A 41 -21.36 -13.95 8.79
CA GLY A 41 -20.97 -14.42 7.46
C GLY A 41 -21.15 -15.91 7.21
N ARG A 42 -21.46 -16.73 8.23
CA ARG A 42 -21.48 -18.19 8.08
C ARG A 42 -22.43 -18.65 6.97
N ARG A 43 -23.70 -18.24 7.05
CA ARG A 43 -24.73 -18.63 6.06
C ARG A 43 -24.38 -18.14 4.65
N SER A 44 -23.88 -16.91 4.53
CA SER A 44 -23.47 -16.33 3.25
C SER A 44 -22.29 -17.07 2.63
N ALA A 45 -21.27 -17.41 3.43
CA ALA A 45 -20.11 -18.15 2.96
C ALA A 45 -20.49 -19.57 2.49
N GLU A 46 -21.32 -20.29 3.27
CA GLU A 46 -21.85 -21.60 2.89
C GLU A 46 -22.66 -21.54 1.58
N HIS A 47 -23.53 -20.54 1.46
CA HIS A 47 -24.37 -20.36 0.27
C HIS A 47 -23.56 -20.00 -0.99
N LEU A 48 -22.53 -19.16 -0.88
CA LEU A 48 -21.67 -18.83 -2.03
C LEU A 48 -20.75 -19.99 -2.39
N ASN A 49 -20.26 -20.73 -1.39
CA ASN A 49 -19.41 -21.89 -1.62
C ASN A 49 -20.14 -23.06 -2.28
N SER A 50 -21.47 -23.15 -2.16
CA SER A 50 -22.26 -24.17 -2.87
C SER A 50 -22.49 -23.83 -4.35
N GLN A 51 -22.25 -22.58 -4.77
CA GLN A 51 -22.40 -22.11 -6.14
C GLN A 51 -21.08 -22.22 -6.91
N LYS A 52 -20.90 -23.32 -7.65
CA LYS A 52 -19.66 -23.62 -8.37
C LYS A 52 -19.24 -22.51 -9.35
N GLU A 53 -20.18 -21.97 -10.12
CA GLU A 53 -19.91 -20.91 -11.10
C GLU A 53 -19.35 -19.64 -10.42
N ILE A 54 -19.85 -19.30 -9.22
CA ILE A 54 -19.34 -18.16 -8.46
C ILE A 54 -17.92 -18.43 -7.98
N LEU A 55 -17.65 -19.61 -7.42
CA LEU A 55 -16.31 -19.96 -6.95
C LEU A 55 -15.29 -19.99 -8.07
N GLU A 56 -15.63 -20.58 -9.22
CA GLU A 56 -14.74 -20.64 -10.38
C GLU A 56 -14.45 -19.24 -10.92
N ARG A 57 -15.48 -18.40 -11.05
CA ARG A 57 -15.29 -16.99 -11.43
C ARG A 57 -14.35 -16.28 -10.46
N LYS A 58 -14.56 -16.43 -9.15
CA LYS A 58 -13.75 -15.76 -8.12
C LYS A 58 -12.29 -16.23 -8.11
N ARG A 59 -12.05 -17.52 -8.36
CA ARG A 59 -10.68 -18.05 -8.54
C ARG A 59 -10.01 -17.46 -9.78
N ALA A 60 -10.76 -17.25 -10.85
CA ALA A 60 -10.26 -16.65 -12.08
C ALA A 60 -10.00 -15.12 -11.98
N GLU A 61 -10.49 -14.44 -10.94
CA GLU A 61 -10.27 -12.99 -10.75
C GLU A 61 -8.78 -12.64 -10.52
N VAL A 62 -7.94 -13.60 -10.10
CA VAL A 62 -6.48 -13.40 -10.03
C VAL A 62 -5.92 -13.02 -11.41
N ASP A 63 -6.32 -13.74 -12.47
CA ASP A 63 -5.85 -13.47 -13.82
C ASP A 63 -6.66 -12.39 -14.51
N THR A 64 -7.99 -12.56 -14.50
CA THR A 64 -8.92 -11.75 -15.29
C THR A 64 -9.09 -10.34 -14.76
N VAL A 65 -8.88 -10.13 -13.46
CA VAL A 65 -8.98 -8.81 -12.81
C VAL A 65 -7.59 -8.33 -12.38
N CYS A 66 -6.89 -9.08 -11.52
CA CYS A 66 -5.66 -8.56 -10.93
C CYS A 66 -4.52 -8.42 -11.95
N ARG A 67 -4.12 -9.50 -12.63
CA ARG A 67 -3.03 -9.44 -13.63
C ARG A 67 -3.38 -8.58 -14.82
N HIS A 68 -4.62 -8.69 -15.31
CA HIS A 68 -5.11 -7.83 -16.39
C HIS A 68 -4.98 -6.34 -16.04
N ASN A 69 -5.54 -5.92 -14.90
CA ASN A 69 -5.47 -4.52 -14.49
C ASN A 69 -4.05 -4.08 -14.18
N TYR A 70 -3.22 -4.95 -13.58
CA TYR A 70 -1.80 -4.65 -13.36
C TYR A 70 -1.12 -4.30 -14.68
N GLY A 71 -1.27 -5.11 -15.73
CA GLY A 71 -0.69 -4.83 -17.04
C GLY A 71 -1.17 -3.53 -17.66
N VAL A 72 -2.43 -3.16 -17.43
CA VAL A 72 -2.98 -1.87 -17.88
C VAL A 72 -2.34 -0.70 -17.11
N ILE A 73 -2.22 -0.78 -15.78
CA ILE A 73 -1.75 0.34 -14.95
C ILE A 73 -0.23 0.42 -14.78
N GLU A 74 0.49 -0.67 -15.05
CA GLU A 74 1.94 -0.76 -14.84
C GLU A 74 2.71 0.41 -15.46
N PRO A 75 2.46 0.82 -16.73
CA PRO A 75 3.24 1.86 -17.37
C PRO A 75 3.13 3.25 -16.71
N PHE A 76 1.99 3.56 -16.10
CA PHE A 76 1.70 4.92 -15.61
C PHE A 76 1.47 5.05 -14.10
N LEU A 77 1.30 3.94 -13.37
CA LEU A 77 1.27 3.93 -11.91
C LEU A 77 2.49 3.22 -11.31
N VAL A 78 2.69 1.93 -11.61
CA VAL A 78 3.74 1.13 -10.96
C VAL A 78 5.15 1.64 -11.32
N ARG A 79 5.37 1.89 -12.62
CA ARG A 79 6.64 2.42 -13.13
C ARG A 79 6.74 3.94 -13.04
N ARG A 80 5.73 4.62 -12.50
CA ARG A 80 5.75 6.08 -12.34
C ARG A 80 6.91 6.47 -11.43
N ARG A 81 7.68 7.46 -11.89
CA ARG A 81 8.73 8.12 -11.11
C ARG A 81 8.57 9.63 -11.30
N VAL A 82 8.54 10.36 -10.20
CA VAL A 82 8.51 11.82 -10.19
C VAL A 82 9.64 12.30 -9.28
N GLN A 83 10.48 13.19 -9.80
CA GLN A 83 11.61 13.71 -9.05
C GLN A 83 11.15 14.59 -7.88
N PRO A 84 11.84 14.55 -6.74
CA PRO A 84 11.55 15.45 -5.63
C PRO A 84 11.98 16.89 -5.94
N GLU A 85 11.20 17.81 -5.43
CA GLU A 85 11.63 19.19 -5.19
C GLU A 85 12.25 19.25 -3.79
N VAL A 86 13.47 19.77 -3.70
CA VAL A 86 14.24 19.82 -2.44
C VAL A 86 14.57 21.26 -2.12
N THR A 87 14.15 21.70 -0.93
CA THR A 87 14.49 23.04 -0.41
C THR A 87 15.07 22.91 0.99
N VAL A 88 16.24 23.50 1.20
CA VAL A 88 16.90 23.58 2.51
C VAL A 88 16.81 25.00 3.05
N TYR A 89 16.32 25.16 4.26
CA TYR A 89 16.18 26.47 4.89
C TYR A 89 16.28 26.38 6.42
N PRO A 90 16.74 27.44 7.11
CA PRO A 90 16.72 27.49 8.56
C PRO A 90 15.27 27.59 9.07
N SER A 91 14.94 26.81 10.09
CA SER A 91 13.65 26.92 10.77
C SER A 91 13.52 28.29 11.44
N LYS A 92 12.34 28.93 11.33
CA LYS A 92 12.07 30.18 12.04
C LYS A 92 11.97 29.87 13.54
N MET A 93 12.85 30.45 14.35
CA MET A 93 12.84 30.26 15.81
C MET A 93 11.50 30.69 16.43
N ALA A 94 10.93 29.83 17.28
CA ALA A 94 9.98 30.28 18.29
C ALA A 94 10.73 31.13 19.34
N PRO A 95 10.11 32.14 19.97
CA PRO A 95 10.83 33.13 20.80
C PRO A 95 11.53 32.59 22.06
N LEU A 96 11.35 31.31 22.43
CA LEU A 96 11.60 30.84 23.80
C LEU A 96 12.44 29.56 23.94
N GLY A 97 13.25 29.18 22.94
CA GLY A 97 14.29 28.18 23.24
C GLY A 97 14.79 27.37 22.06
N HIS A 98 16.10 27.49 21.87
CA HIS A 98 17.06 26.50 21.38
C HIS A 98 16.51 25.43 20.42
N HIS A 99 16.75 25.61 19.12
CA HIS A 99 17.54 24.69 18.27
C HIS A 99 17.78 25.41 16.93
N ASN A 100 19.04 25.58 16.50
CA ASN A 100 19.40 26.07 15.16
C ASN A 100 19.13 24.96 14.14
N LEU A 101 17.85 24.72 13.84
CA LEU A 101 17.44 23.64 12.94
C LEU A 101 17.53 24.07 11.48
N LEU A 102 18.10 23.21 10.66
CA LEU A 102 17.91 23.24 9.22
C LEU A 102 16.78 22.26 8.88
N VAL A 103 15.87 22.70 8.01
CA VAL A 103 14.79 21.89 7.49
C VAL A 103 15.14 21.54 6.05
N CYS A 104 15.12 20.25 5.72
CA CYS A 104 15.15 19.75 4.34
C CYS A 104 13.71 19.38 3.99
N SER A 105 13.03 20.27 3.25
CA SER A 105 11.69 19.99 2.74
C SER A 105 11.82 19.28 1.40
N VAL A 106 11.31 18.05 1.35
CA VAL A 106 11.31 17.21 0.15
C VAL A 106 9.87 16.95 -0.25
N SER A 107 9.47 17.39 -1.44
CA SER A 107 8.07 17.37 -1.89
C SER A 107 7.94 16.96 -3.36
N GLY A 108 6.72 16.72 -3.83
CA GLY A 108 6.42 16.49 -5.25
C GLY A 108 6.87 15.15 -5.84
N PHE A 109 7.43 14.23 -5.05
CA PHE A 109 7.99 12.97 -5.56
C PHE A 109 7.02 11.79 -5.55
N TYR A 110 7.36 10.76 -6.32
CA TYR A 110 6.68 9.45 -6.33
C TYR A 110 7.65 8.35 -6.82
N PRO A 111 7.65 7.13 -6.26
CA PRO A 111 6.83 6.63 -5.13
C PRO A 111 7.23 7.29 -3.79
N GLY A 112 6.50 6.96 -2.72
CA GLY A 112 6.71 7.55 -1.39
C GLY A 112 7.96 7.06 -0.66
N ASP A 113 8.54 5.92 -1.08
CA ASP A 113 9.80 5.42 -0.53
C ASP A 113 10.95 6.37 -0.88
N ILE A 114 11.59 6.94 0.15
CA ILE A 114 12.68 7.91 -0.01
C ILE A 114 13.70 7.77 1.12
N GLU A 115 14.94 8.12 0.81
CA GLU A 115 16.03 8.23 1.78
C GLU A 115 16.57 9.67 1.75
N VAL A 116 16.64 10.32 2.91
CA VAL A 116 17.19 11.69 3.06
C VAL A 116 18.32 11.64 4.08
N ARG A 117 19.50 12.14 3.69
CA ARG A 117 20.72 12.15 4.51
C ARG A 117 21.30 13.55 4.65
N TRP A 118 21.84 13.86 5.83
CA TRP A 118 22.50 15.12 6.11
C TRP A 118 24.02 14.94 6.12
N PHE A 119 24.74 15.94 5.59
CA PHE A 119 26.19 15.96 5.57
C PHE A 119 26.71 17.30 6.08
N LEU A 120 27.70 17.26 6.98
CA LEU A 120 28.46 18.42 7.42
C LEU A 120 29.91 18.25 6.98
N ASN A 121 30.40 19.15 6.12
CA ASN A 121 31.77 19.10 5.58
C ASN A 121 32.13 17.73 4.97
N GLY A 122 31.16 17.08 4.32
CA GLY A 122 31.35 15.77 3.67
C GLY A 122 31.26 14.56 4.60
N ARG A 123 31.00 14.75 5.91
CA ARG A 123 30.72 13.65 6.85
C ARG A 123 29.22 13.53 7.08
N GLU A 124 28.70 12.32 7.02
CA GLU A 124 27.28 12.06 7.30
C GLU A 124 26.97 12.34 8.78
N GLU A 125 25.94 13.14 9.02
CA GLU A 125 25.47 13.50 10.35
C GLU A 125 24.16 12.76 10.64
N THR A 126 24.17 11.90 11.64
CA THR A 126 22.98 11.15 12.10
C THR A 126 22.50 11.64 13.46
N ALA A 127 23.36 12.31 14.24
CA ALA A 127 23.02 12.88 15.54
C ALA A 127 22.13 14.12 15.37
N GLY A 128 20.99 14.15 16.09
CA GLY A 128 20.07 15.30 16.06
C GLY A 128 19.21 15.41 14.79
N VAL A 129 19.24 14.40 13.90
CA VAL A 129 18.35 14.33 12.74
C VAL A 129 16.99 13.79 13.17
N VAL A 130 15.93 14.51 12.81
CA VAL A 130 14.54 14.09 13.01
C VAL A 130 13.85 14.07 11.65
N SER A 131 13.19 12.95 11.32
CA SER A 131 12.40 12.78 10.11
C SER A 131 10.92 12.57 10.49
N THR A 132 10.02 13.15 9.71
CA THR A 132 8.56 13.09 9.91
C THR A 132 7.86 12.71 8.64
#